data_AF-A0A8T2IWN1-F1
#
_entry.id   AF-A0A8T2IWN1-F1
#
_cell.length_a   1.000
_cell.length_b   1.000
_cell.length_c   1.000
_cell.angle_alpha   90.00
_cell.angle_beta   90.00
_cell.angle_gamma   90.00
#
_symmetry.space_group_name_H-M   'P 1'
#
loop_
_entity.id
_entity.type
_entity.pdbx_description
1 polymer ?
#
loop_
_entity_poly.entity_id
_entity_poly.type
_entity_poly.pdbx_seq_one_letter_code
_entity_poly.pdbx_strand_id
1 'polypeptide(L)'
;MVRKLKYHEQKLLKKVDFINWEVDNNTHEVKVLRKYHLDKREDYTKYNKLSRNIRELAQKIRDLDEKDPFRVQSTAKFVEKLYSMGLIPTKQSLQLCRCPASSFWQEKTSHYSSEAEDGAEPENGYHLY
;
A
#
# COMPACT_ATOMS: atom_id res chain seq x y z
N MET A 1 -0.69 -22.82 -17.20
CA MET A 1 0.40 -22.29 -18.04
C MET A 1 -0.13 -22.16 -19.47
N VAL A 2 -0.03 -20.99 -20.11
CA VAL A 2 -0.61 -20.73 -21.44
C VAL A 2 0.46 -20.91 -22.51
N ARG A 3 0.13 -21.61 -23.61
CA ARG A 3 1.05 -21.81 -24.74
C ARG A 3 1.43 -20.46 -25.38
N LYS A 4 2.65 -20.34 -25.88
CA LYS A 4 3.06 -19.17 -26.67
C LYS A 4 2.32 -19.18 -28.02
N LEU A 5 1.55 -18.13 -28.29
CA LEU A 5 0.83 -17.95 -29.56
C LEU A 5 1.82 -17.66 -30.71
N LYS A 6 1.54 -18.21 -31.90
CA LYS A 6 2.28 -17.92 -33.14
C LYS A 6 1.91 -16.52 -33.66
N TYR A 7 2.76 -15.95 -34.52
CA TYR A 7 2.58 -14.57 -35.02
C TYR A 7 1.18 -14.30 -35.63
N HIS A 8 0.65 -15.24 -36.42
CA HIS A 8 -0.69 -15.10 -37.02
C HIS A 8 -1.81 -15.15 -35.97
N GLU A 9 -1.65 -15.97 -34.92
CA GLU A 9 -2.61 -16.07 -33.81
C GLU A 9 -2.58 -14.81 -32.94
N GLN A 10 -1.39 -14.26 -32.66
CA GLN A 10 -1.22 -12.99 -31.96
C GLN A 10 -1.83 -11.81 -32.74
N LYS A 11 -1.73 -11.83 -34.08
CA LYS A 11 -2.32 -10.79 -34.93
C LYS A 11 -3.86 -10.81 -34.88
N LEU A 12 -4.47 -11.98 -34.71
CA LEU A 12 -5.92 -12.14 -34.51
C LEU A 12 -6.36 -11.79 -33.08
N LEU A 13 -5.56 -12.18 -32.08
CA LEU A 13 -5.88 -12.04 -30.66
C LEU A 13 -5.22 -10.80 -30.02
N LYS A 14 -5.17 -9.67 -30.74
CA LYS A 14 -4.54 -8.44 -30.22
C LYS A 14 -5.25 -7.79 -29.02
N LYS A 15 -6.55 -8.01 -28.88
CA LYS A 15 -7.38 -7.43 -27.81
C LYS A 15 -7.65 -8.39 -26.65
N VAL A 16 -7.27 -9.67 -26.78
CA VAL A 16 -7.65 -10.72 -25.86
C VAL A 16 -6.42 -11.14 -25.07
N ASP A 17 -6.25 -10.54 -23.89
CA ASP A 17 -5.29 -10.99 -22.89
C ASP A 17 -6.02 -11.78 -21.80
N PHE A 18 -5.75 -13.08 -21.71
CA PHE A 18 -6.41 -13.96 -20.74
C PHE A 18 -5.95 -13.75 -19.29
N ILE A 19 -4.81 -13.08 -19.09
CA ILE A 19 -4.16 -12.94 -17.78
C ILE A 19 -4.33 -11.52 -17.22
N ASN A 20 -4.35 -10.52 -18.08
CA ASN A 20 -4.35 -9.12 -17.68
C ASN A 20 -5.53 -8.41 -18.35
N TRP A 21 -6.61 -8.24 -17.60
CA TRP A 21 -7.77 -7.46 -18.03
C TRP A 21 -7.61 -6.03 -17.52
N GLU A 22 -7.96 -5.03 -18.32
CA GLU A 22 -7.75 -3.61 -17.97
C GLU A 22 -8.47 -3.20 -16.66
N VAL A 23 -9.59 -3.86 -16.36
CA VAL A 23 -10.36 -3.64 -15.13
C VAL A 23 -9.68 -4.27 -13.90
N ASP A 24 -8.85 -5.28 -14.12
CA ASP A 24 -8.19 -6.03 -13.07
C ASP A 24 -6.80 -5.45 -12.79
N ASN A 25 -6.68 -4.63 -11.74
CA ASN A 25 -5.38 -4.23 -11.18
C ASN A 25 -4.68 -5.38 -10.40
N ASN A 26 -4.95 -6.63 -10.80
CA ASN A 26 -4.58 -7.86 -10.11
C ASN A 26 -3.05 -8.06 -10.10
N THR A 27 -2.35 -7.65 -11.16
CA THR A 27 -0.90 -7.84 -11.26
C THR A 27 -0.12 -6.99 -10.25
N HIS A 28 -0.57 -5.77 -9.96
CA HIS A 28 0.05 -4.92 -8.95
C HIS A 28 -0.21 -5.45 -7.54
N GLU A 29 -1.46 -5.80 -7.26
CA GLU A 29 -1.87 -6.36 -5.96
C GLU A 29 -1.11 -7.64 -5.62
N VAL A 30 -1.04 -8.61 -6.54
CA VAL A 30 -0.31 -9.87 -6.33
C VAL A 30 1.18 -9.62 -6.09
N LYS A 31 1.79 -8.63 -6.76
CA LYS A 31 3.19 -8.24 -6.48
C LYS A 31 3.37 -7.70 -5.07
N VAL A 32 2.44 -6.87 -4.59
CA VAL A 32 2.48 -6.31 -3.23
C VAL A 32 2.27 -7.41 -2.19
N LEU A 33 1.29 -8.28 -2.38
CA LEU A 33 1.02 -9.41 -1.47
C LEU A 33 2.24 -10.32 -1.32
N ARG A 34 2.90 -10.66 -2.44
CA ARG A 34 4.13 -11.47 -2.43
C ARG A 34 5.30 -10.76 -1.75
N LYS A 35 5.47 -9.46 -1.99
CA LYS A 35 6.58 -8.68 -1.43
C LYS A 35 6.49 -8.55 0.10
N TYR A 36 5.27 -8.45 0.64
CA TYR A 36 5.04 -8.25 2.07
C TYR A 36 4.46 -9.49 2.77
N HIS A 37 4.50 -10.65 2.11
CA HIS A 37 4.00 -11.93 2.64
C HIS A 37 2.60 -11.83 3.27
N LEU A 38 1.66 -11.22 2.54
CA LEU A 38 0.30 -11.03 3.01
C LEU A 38 -0.57 -12.23 2.62
N ASP A 39 -1.15 -12.89 3.62
CA ASP A 39 -2.03 -14.05 3.39
C ASP A 39 -3.41 -13.65 2.86
N LYS A 40 -3.93 -12.51 3.34
CA LYS A 40 -5.31 -12.09 3.06
C LYS A 40 -5.36 -10.93 2.08
N ARG A 41 -6.00 -11.19 0.93
CA ARG A 41 -6.29 -10.18 -0.09
C ARG A 41 -7.19 -9.04 0.40
N GLU A 42 -8.08 -9.36 1.33
CA GLU A 42 -8.98 -8.40 1.97
C GLU A 42 -8.23 -7.25 2.64
N ASP A 43 -7.10 -7.56 3.28
CA ASP A 43 -6.35 -6.56 4.03
C ASP A 43 -5.69 -5.56 3.08
N TYR A 44 -5.12 -6.03 1.97
CA TYR A 44 -4.65 -5.14 0.90
C TYR A 44 -5.74 -4.16 0.44
N THR A 45 -6.96 -4.66 0.20
CA THR A 45 -8.08 -3.81 -0.23
C THR A 45 -8.47 -2.79 0.83
N LYS A 46 -8.52 -3.19 2.12
CA LYS A 46 -8.82 -2.30 3.25
C LYS A 46 -7.79 -1.17 3.37
N TYR A 47 -6.50 -1.50 3.36
CA TYR A 47 -5.42 -0.51 3.48
C TYR A 47 -5.33 0.39 2.25
N ASN A 48 -5.61 -0.13 1.06
CA ASN A 48 -5.67 0.69 -0.14
C ASN A 48 -6.81 1.71 -0.07
N LYS A 49 -8.01 1.31 0.38
CA LYS A 49 -9.14 2.24 0.64
C LYS A 49 -8.76 3.29 1.68
N LEU A 50 -8.12 2.88 2.77
CA LEU A 50 -7.66 3.81 3.81
C LEU A 50 -6.65 4.82 3.27
N SER A 51 -5.68 4.37 2.46
CA SER A 51 -4.71 5.26 1.81
C SER A 51 -5.39 6.28 0.88
N ARG A 52 -6.49 5.90 0.23
CA ARG A 52 -7.29 6.80 -0.61
C ARG A 52 -8.00 7.85 0.24
N ASN A 53 -8.64 7.45 1.33
CA ASN A 53 -9.30 8.37 2.25
C ASN A 53 -8.33 9.41 2.83
N ILE A 54 -7.11 8.99 3.19
CA ILE A 54 -6.04 9.89 3.64
C ILE A 54 -5.71 10.93 2.56
N ARG A 55 -5.57 10.51 1.30
CA ARG A 55 -5.29 11.43 0.18
C ARG A 55 -6.45 12.39 -0.06
N GLU A 56 -7.70 11.90 -0.02
CA GLU A 56 -8.89 12.73 -0.19
C GLU A 56 -9.01 13.77 0.94
N LEU A 57 -8.70 13.40 2.18
CA LEU A 57 -8.67 14.34 3.30
C LEU A 57 -7.56 15.39 3.11
N ALA A 58 -6.36 14.97 2.70
CA ALA A 58 -5.26 15.89 2.41
C ALA A 58 -5.60 16.86 1.27
N GLN A 59 -6.32 16.40 0.24
CA GLN A 59 -6.83 17.25 -0.84
C GLN A 59 -7.85 18.26 -0.32
N LYS A 60 -8.84 17.82 0.47
CA LYS A 60 -9.81 18.73 1.08
C LYS A 60 -9.14 19.82 1.92
N ILE A 61 -8.14 19.46 2.73
CA ILE A 61 -7.38 20.44 3.54
C ILE A 61 -6.62 21.43 2.63
N ARG A 62 -6.10 20.96 1.49
CA ARG A 62 -5.40 21.81 0.52
C ARG A 62 -6.34 22.76 -0.22
N ASP A 63 -7.58 22.34 -0.47
CA ASP A 63 -8.59 23.13 -1.17
C ASP A 63 -9.21 24.23 -0.28
N LEU A 64 -8.97 24.21 1.03
CA LEU A 64 -9.33 25.31 1.94
C LEU A 64 -8.46 26.55 1.70
N ASP A 65 -9.02 27.73 2.00
CA ASP A 65 -8.30 29.01 1.89
C ASP A 65 -7.05 29.05 2.80
N GLU A 66 -5.99 29.67 2.31
CA GLU A 66 -4.68 29.76 2.98
C GLU A 66 -4.73 30.63 4.23
N LYS A 67 -5.69 31.55 4.31
CA LYS A 67 -5.85 32.48 5.44
C LYS A 67 -6.66 31.90 6.59
N ASP A 68 -7.29 30.74 6.42
CA ASP A 68 -8.11 30.15 7.46
C ASP A 68 -7.22 29.49 8.55
N PRO A 69 -7.31 29.92 9.82
CA PRO A 69 -6.59 29.27 10.93
C PRO A 69 -6.92 27.78 11.07
N PHE A 70 -8.10 27.34 10.61
CA PHE A 70 -8.50 25.94 10.61
C PHE A 70 -7.61 25.07 9.71
N ARG A 71 -7.15 25.59 8.57
CA ARG A 71 -6.24 24.86 7.66
C ARG A 71 -4.92 24.55 8.35
N VAL A 72 -4.35 25.52 9.06
CA VAL A 72 -3.09 25.37 9.79
C VAL A 72 -3.22 24.33 10.91
N GLN A 73 -4.27 24.44 11.73
CA GLN A 73 -4.52 23.50 12.82
C GLN A 73 -4.78 22.07 12.31
N SER A 74 -5.61 21.93 11.27
CA SER A 74 -5.96 20.63 10.68
C SER A 74 -4.75 19.97 10.04
N THR A 75 -3.90 20.75 9.35
CA THR A 75 -2.66 20.26 8.77
C THR A 75 -1.71 19.75 9.86
N ALA A 76 -1.50 20.52 10.93
CA ALA A 76 -0.62 20.13 12.03
C ALA A 76 -1.08 18.83 12.69
N LYS A 77 -2.38 18.73 13.04
CA LYS A 77 -2.97 17.53 13.63
C LYS A 77 -2.87 16.31 12.71
N PHE A 78 -3.11 16.51 11.42
CA PHE A 78 -3.07 15.44 10.43
C PHE A 78 -1.65 14.87 10.26
N VAL A 79 -0.66 15.75 10.10
CA VAL A 79 0.75 15.35 9.96
C VAL A 79 1.26 14.70 11.24
N GLU A 80 0.91 15.23 12.41
CA GLU A 80 1.27 14.62 13.69
C GLU A 80 0.72 13.21 13.84
N LYS A 81 -0.56 13.01 13.48
CA LYS A 81 -1.18 11.69 13.55
C LYS A 81 -0.51 10.70 12.60
N LEU A 82 -0.22 11.11 11.36
CA LEU A 82 0.48 10.26 10.39
C LEU A 82 1.91 9.91 10.83
N TYR A 83 2.61 10.84 11.48
CA TYR A 83 3.92 10.59 12.05
C TYR A 83 3.88 9.64 13.25
N SER A 84 2.89 9.80 14.15
CA SER A 84 2.70 8.88 15.29
C SER A 84 2.39 7.44 14.87
N MET A 85 1.85 7.26 13.66
CA MET A 85 1.59 5.95 13.04
C MET A 85 2.75 5.50 12.14
N GLY A 86 3.92 6.15 12.18
CA GLY A 86 5.09 5.72 11.40
C GLY A 86 4.96 5.82 9.87
N LEU A 87 3.86 6.36 9.33
CA LEU A 87 3.59 6.38 7.89
C LEU A 87 4.42 7.40 7.12
N ILE A 88 4.94 8.41 7.82
CA ILE A 88 5.75 9.48 7.24
C ILE A 88 7.02 9.65 8.09
N PRO A 89 8.22 9.72 7.48
CA PRO A 89 9.47 9.85 8.22
C PRO A 89 9.69 11.26 8.80
N THR A 90 9.06 12.30 8.24
CA THR A 90 9.27 13.70 8.63
C THR A 90 7.97 14.51 8.67
N LYS A 91 7.89 15.50 9.56
CA LYS A 91 6.70 16.35 9.77
C LYS A 91 6.62 17.58 8.84
N GLN A 92 7.43 17.62 7.79
CA GLN A 92 7.75 18.89 7.11
C GLN A 92 6.74 19.32 6.04
N SER A 93 6.00 18.41 5.39
CA SER A 93 5.09 18.84 4.32
C SER A 93 3.89 17.93 4.09
N LEU A 94 2.76 18.54 3.71
CA LEU A 94 1.55 17.87 3.21
C LEU A 94 1.79 17.07 1.93
N GLN A 95 2.82 17.42 1.15
CA GLN A 95 3.15 16.70 -0.07
C GLN A 95 3.71 15.30 0.20
N LEU A 96 4.37 15.10 1.34
CA LEU A 96 4.80 13.79 1.79
C LEU A 96 3.64 12.90 2.27
N CYS A 97 2.44 13.44 2.48
CA CYS A 97 1.26 12.66 2.91
C CYS A 97 0.70 11.73 1.83
N ARG A 98 1.37 11.61 0.67
CA ARG A 98 1.08 10.58 -0.33
C ARG A 98 1.58 9.22 0.16
N CYS A 99 0.92 8.66 1.17
CA CYS A 99 1.27 7.35 1.72
C CYS A 99 0.76 6.24 0.77
N PRO A 100 1.61 5.52 0.02
CA PRO A 100 1.17 4.30 -0.66
C PRO A 100 0.76 3.26 0.39
N ALA A 101 -0.17 2.37 0.04
CA ALA A 101 -0.61 1.29 0.91
C ALA A 101 0.57 0.42 1.40
N SER A 102 1.67 0.40 0.65
CA SER A 102 2.93 -0.26 1.02
C SER A 102 3.59 0.25 2.29
N SER A 103 3.39 1.52 2.65
CA SER A 103 4.04 2.11 3.84
C SER A 103 3.52 1.48 5.13
N PHE A 104 2.21 1.15 5.17
CA PHE A 104 1.60 0.41 6.28
C PHE A 104 2.23 -0.97 6.49
N TRP A 105 2.69 -1.60 5.41
CA TRP A 105 3.28 -2.94 5.47
C TRP A 105 4.72 -2.91 5.93
N GLN A 106 5.49 -1.93 5.49
CA GLN A 106 6.88 -1.74 5.90
C GLN A 106 7.00 -1.50 7.42
N GLU A 107 6.08 -0.70 7.97
CA GLU A 107 5.96 -0.48 9.40
C GLU A 107 5.66 -1.79 10.14
N LYS A 108 4.62 -2.52 9.72
CA LYS A 108 4.26 -3.81 10.34
C LYS A 108 5.41 -4.80 10.32
N THR A 109 6.09 -4.98 9.19
CA THR A 109 7.23 -5.90 9.10
C THR A 109 8.37 -5.50 10.05
N SER A 110 8.59 -4.19 10.26
CA SER A 110 9.62 -3.71 11.19
C SER A 110 9.26 -3.99 12.65
N HIS A 111 7.98 -3.85 13.02
CA HIS A 111 7.50 -4.20 14.36
C HIS A 111 7.65 -5.70 14.68
N TYR A 112 7.30 -6.59 13.73
CA TYR A 112 7.48 -8.03 13.93
C TYR A 112 8.95 -8.43 14.07
N SER A 113 9.86 -7.76 13.35
CA SER A 113 11.31 -8.00 13.49
C SER A 113 11.85 -7.57 14.85
N SER A 114 11.35 -6.49 15.46
CA SER A 114 11.77 -6.09 16.81
C SER A 114 11.20 -7.02 17.90
N GLU A 115 9.97 -7.49 17.75
CA GLU A 115 9.36 -8.42 18.71
C GLU A 115 10.01 -9.81 18.70
N ALA A 116 10.62 -10.20 17.57
CA ALA A 116 11.34 -11.46 17.44
C ALA A 116 12.72 -11.49 18.12
N GLU A 117 13.29 -10.32 18.46
CA GLU A 117 14.58 -10.23 19.17
C GLU A 117 14.42 -10.24 20.71
N ASP A 118 13.24 -9.86 21.21
CA ASP A 118 12.95 -9.79 22.66
C ASP A 118 12.25 -11.04 23.22
N GLY A 119 11.91 -12.02 22.36
CA GLY A 119 11.19 -13.25 22.72
C GLY A 119 11.97 -14.53 22.42
N ALA A 120 12.32 -15.26 23.48
CA ALA A 120 12.98 -16.55 23.53
C ALA A 120 12.61 -17.62 22.45
N GLU A 121 13.66 -18.37 22.06
CA GLU A 121 13.75 -19.72 21.48
C GLU A 121 12.97 -20.09 20.19
N PRO A 122 13.66 -20.62 19.14
CA PRO A 122 13.01 -21.05 17.91
C PRO A 122 12.52 -22.50 18.02
N GLU A 123 11.36 -22.72 18.63
CA GLU A 123 10.58 -23.94 18.39
C GLU A 123 9.42 -23.65 17.45
N ASN A 124 9.68 -23.69 16.14
CA ASN A 124 8.84 -24.44 15.20
C ASN A 124 9.43 -24.35 13.79
N GLY A 125 9.99 -25.48 13.35
CA GLY A 125 10.40 -25.71 11.98
C GLY A 125 9.19 -25.77 11.06
N TYR A 126 9.06 -24.76 10.20
CA TYR A 126 8.25 -24.90 9.00
C TYR A 126 9.03 -25.72 7.97
N HIS A 127 8.78 -27.03 8.01
CA HIS A 127 9.08 -27.93 6.91
C HIS A 127 8.34 -27.46 5.65
N LEU A 128 9.12 -27.04 4.66
CA LEU A 128 8.65 -26.83 3.29
C LEU A 128 8.40 -28.20 2.64
N TYR A 129 7.16 -28.46 2.24
CA TYR A 129 6.80 -29.37 1.15
C TYR A 129 5.87 -28.63 0.20
#